data_AF-A0A965VNY7-F1
#
_entry.id   AF-A0A965VNY7-F1
#
_cell.length_a   1.000
_cell.length_b   1.000
_cell.length_c   1.000
_cell.angle_alpha   90.00
_cell.angle_beta   90.00
_cell.angle_gamma   90.00
#
_symmetry.space_group_name_H-M   'P 1'
#
loop_
_entity.id
_entity.type
_entity.pdbx_description
1 polymer ?
#
loop_
_entity_poly.entity_id
_entity_poly.type
_entity_poly.pdbx_seq_one_letter_code
_entity_poly.pdbx_strand_id
1 'polypeptide(L)'
;MSEDYLFTPKKDRKSSDTTNKFFCLEQDCDFIDENNLYRKNIDDNTVLAKTINKDNHIIYQIKISNNNELFNPFSKLDREKSYSFLDNVVRPSNKFINTNQSVFNYYLKFLSTKNNAWLVKAERERL
;
A
#
# COMPACT_ATOMS: atom_id res chain seq x y z
N MET A 1 31.41 6.92 -45.98
CA MET A 1 31.85 6.35 -44.68
C MET A 1 30.61 6.33 -43.80
N SER A 2 29.95 5.18 -43.76
CA SER A 2 28.69 4.98 -43.05
C SER A 2 29.00 4.16 -41.81
N GLU A 3 28.90 4.76 -40.63
CA GLU A 3 29.11 4.06 -39.37
C GLU A 3 27.81 3.34 -38.98
N ASP A 4 27.78 2.03 -39.24
CA ASP A 4 26.73 1.14 -38.74
C ASP A 4 26.93 0.90 -37.23
N TYR A 5 26.07 1.49 -36.42
CA TYR A 5 26.03 1.22 -34.97
C TYR A 5 25.20 -0.04 -34.70
N LEU A 6 25.89 -1.19 -34.57
CA LEU A 6 25.34 -2.53 -34.34
C LEU A 6 25.06 -2.86 -32.85
N PHE A 7 24.48 -1.92 -32.08
CA PHE A 7 24.06 -2.24 -30.71
C PHE A 7 22.76 -1.55 -30.31
N THR A 8 21.63 -2.17 -30.64
CA THR A 8 20.37 -1.90 -29.96
C THR A 8 20.31 -2.80 -28.72
N PRO A 9 20.45 -2.28 -27.48
CA PRO A 9 20.24 -3.12 -26.31
C PRO A 9 18.80 -3.64 -26.34
N LYS A 10 18.63 -4.94 -26.57
CA LYS A 10 17.35 -5.61 -26.35
C LYS A 10 17.03 -5.44 -24.88
N LYS A 11 16.10 -4.54 -24.55
CA LYS A 11 15.40 -4.55 -23.27
C LYS A 11 14.56 -5.81 -23.23
N ASP A 12 15.18 -6.95 -22.94
CA ASP A 12 14.47 -8.11 -22.40
C ASP A 12 14.06 -7.74 -20.96
N ARG A 13 13.15 -6.78 -20.83
CA ARG A 13 12.32 -6.67 -19.64
C ARG A 13 11.43 -7.91 -19.72
N LYS A 14 11.85 -9.00 -19.09
CA LYS A 14 10.89 -9.99 -18.61
C LYS A 14 9.87 -9.21 -17.81
N SER A 15 8.73 -8.91 -18.42
CA SER A 15 7.55 -8.40 -17.74
C SER A 15 7.09 -9.56 -16.86
N SER A 16 7.71 -9.73 -15.70
CA SER A 16 7.06 -10.45 -14.61
C SER A 16 5.73 -9.73 -14.45
N ASP A 17 4.61 -10.38 -14.77
CA ASP A 17 3.25 -9.84 -14.64
C ASP A 17 2.99 -9.54 -13.16
N THR A 18 3.50 -8.40 -12.71
CA THR A 18 3.36 -7.96 -11.34
C THR A 18 2.02 -7.28 -11.23
N THR A 19 1.06 -7.97 -10.64
CA THR A 19 -0.28 -7.42 -10.44
C THR A 19 -0.31 -6.74 -9.07
N ASN A 20 -0.53 -5.43 -9.09
CA ASN A 20 -0.65 -4.62 -7.89
C ASN A 20 -2.12 -4.29 -7.64
N LYS A 21 -2.57 -4.46 -6.40
CA LYS A 21 -3.90 -4.05 -5.94
C LYS A 21 -3.73 -3.02 -4.84
N PHE A 22 -4.36 -1.85 -5.01
CA PHE A 22 -4.31 -0.77 -4.03
C PHE A 22 -5.66 -0.59 -3.36
N PHE A 23 -5.63 -0.46 -2.03
CA PHE A 23 -6.81 -0.34 -1.18
C PHE A 23 -6.79 1.01 -0.44
N CYS A 24 -7.96 1.62 -0.33
CA CYS A 24 -8.14 2.97 0.19
C CYS A 24 -9.40 3.06 1.06
N LEU A 25 -9.71 4.26 1.54
CA LEU A 25 -10.96 4.55 2.23
C LEU A 25 -12.10 4.80 1.24
N GLU A 26 -13.32 4.66 1.74
CA GLU A 26 -14.58 5.01 1.06
C GLU A 26 -14.57 6.41 0.42
N GLN A 27 -13.86 7.37 1.01
CA GLN A 27 -13.84 8.76 0.55
C GLN A 27 -12.86 9.01 -0.60
N ASP A 28 -11.82 8.17 -0.73
CA ASP A 28 -10.68 8.39 -1.64
C ASP A 28 -10.55 7.27 -2.70
N CYS A 29 -11.63 6.50 -2.90
CA CYS A 29 -11.64 5.36 -3.79
C CYS A 29 -12.06 5.70 -5.21
N ASP A 30 -11.47 5.00 -6.17
CA ASP A 30 -11.84 5.11 -7.58
C ASP A 30 -13.01 4.16 -7.90
N PHE A 31 -13.00 2.96 -7.31
CA PHE A 31 -14.01 1.92 -7.54
C PHE A 31 -14.12 0.96 -6.36
N ILE A 32 -15.21 0.18 -6.34
CA ILE A 32 -15.48 -0.86 -5.35
C ILE A 32 -15.32 -2.22 -6.03
N ASP A 33 -14.56 -3.11 -5.41
CA ASP A 33 -14.38 -4.50 -5.88
C ASP A 33 -15.58 -5.38 -5.51
N GLU A 34 -15.68 -6.57 -6.10
CA GLU A 34 -16.73 -7.57 -5.82
C GLU A 34 -16.86 -7.93 -4.32
N ASN A 35 -15.78 -7.77 -3.56
CA ASN A 35 -15.73 -8.00 -2.12
C ASN A 35 -16.20 -6.81 -1.27
N ASN A 36 -16.81 -5.79 -1.88
CA ASN A 36 -17.18 -4.53 -1.25
C ASN A 36 -15.97 -3.82 -0.58
N LEU A 37 -14.81 -3.91 -1.24
CA LEU A 37 -13.57 -3.28 -0.80
C LEU A 37 -13.24 -2.12 -1.72
N TYR A 38 -12.95 -0.97 -1.11
CA TYR A 38 -12.59 0.26 -1.79
C TYR A 38 -11.18 0.15 -2.40
N ARG A 39 -11.09 0.32 -3.72
CA ARG A 39 -9.86 0.17 -4.50
C ARG A 39 -9.49 1.45 -5.26
N LYS A 40 -8.20 1.55 -5.55
CA LYS A 40 -7.59 2.61 -6.35
C LYS A 40 -6.76 2.00 -7.48
N ASN A 41 -6.72 2.68 -8.64
CA ASN A 41 -5.87 2.26 -9.75
C ASN A 41 -4.44 2.82 -9.65
N ILE A 42 -4.28 3.93 -8.92
CA ILE A 42 -3.02 4.67 -8.81
C ILE A 42 -2.44 4.49 -7.41
N ASP A 43 -1.14 4.19 -7.31
CA ASP A 43 -0.39 4.21 -6.04
C ASP A 43 -0.17 5.67 -5.64
N ASP A 44 -0.89 6.13 -4.63
CA ASP A 44 -0.92 7.52 -4.17
C ASP A 44 -0.89 7.55 -2.63
N ASN A 45 -0.72 8.73 -2.03
CA ASN A 45 -0.60 8.89 -0.58
C ASN A 45 -1.88 8.49 0.19
N THR A 46 -3.04 8.42 -0.48
CA THR A 46 -4.31 7.96 0.11
C THR A 46 -4.42 6.43 0.17
N VAL A 47 -3.49 5.69 -0.44
CA VAL A 47 -3.44 4.23 -0.37
C VAL A 47 -3.04 3.81 1.03
N LEU A 48 -3.84 2.95 1.65
CA LEU A 48 -3.65 2.48 3.02
C LEU A 48 -3.12 1.06 3.07
N ALA A 49 -3.48 0.24 2.10
CA ALA A 49 -2.99 -1.13 2.01
C ALA A 49 -2.77 -1.49 0.53
N LYS A 50 -1.81 -2.37 0.27
CA LYS A 50 -1.57 -2.87 -1.08
C LYS A 50 -1.16 -4.33 -1.10
N THR A 51 -1.50 -4.99 -2.18
CA THR A 51 -1.11 -6.37 -2.46
C THR A 51 -0.30 -6.38 -3.73
N ILE A 52 0.89 -6.96 -3.67
CA ILE A 52 1.81 -7.09 -4.79
C ILE A 52 1.95 -8.58 -5.07
N ASN A 53 1.50 -9.04 -6.23
CA ASN A 53 1.72 -10.42 -6.66
C ASN A 53 2.86 -10.45 -7.65
N LYS A 54 3.97 -11.09 -7.28
CA LYS A 54 5.17 -11.22 -8.10
C LYS A 54 5.53 -12.69 -8.22
N ASP A 55 5.52 -13.23 -9.43
CA ASP A 55 6.03 -14.57 -9.76
C ASP A 55 5.54 -15.66 -8.76
N ASN A 56 4.23 -15.68 -8.49
CA ASN A 56 3.53 -16.59 -7.57
C ASN A 56 3.72 -16.32 -6.06
N HIS A 57 4.41 -15.25 -5.68
CA HIS A 57 4.48 -14.77 -4.32
C HIS A 57 3.59 -13.55 -4.12
N ILE A 58 2.65 -13.67 -3.16
CA ILE A 58 1.77 -12.58 -2.77
C ILE A 58 2.37 -11.88 -1.56
N ILE A 59 2.70 -10.60 -1.72
CA ILE A 59 3.20 -9.73 -0.67
C ILE A 59 2.04 -8.82 -0.24
N TYR A 60 1.71 -8.85 1.04
CA TYR A 60 0.72 -7.95 1.63
C TYR A 60 1.43 -6.81 2.35
N GLN A 61 1.00 -5.58 2.08
CA GLN A 61 1.58 -4.38 2.64
C GLN A 61 0.51 -3.49 3.25
N ILE A 62 0.80 -2.94 4.42
CA ILE A 62 -0.09 -2.02 5.14
C ILE A 62 0.69 -0.77 5.52
N LYS A 63 0.04 0.39 5.41
CA LYS A 63 0.59 1.67 5.82
C LYS A 63 0.72 1.71 7.34
N ILE A 64 1.88 2.14 7.83
CA ILE A 64 2.14 2.34 9.25
C ILE A 64 2.24 3.83 9.58
N SER A 65 1.82 4.18 10.79
CA SER A 65 2.03 5.52 11.33
C SER A 65 3.48 5.70 11.78
N ASN A 66 3.86 6.92 12.11
CA ASN A 66 5.21 7.27 12.58
C ASN A 66 5.59 6.55 13.88
N ASN A 67 4.60 6.09 14.66
CA ASN A 67 4.79 5.31 15.88
C ASN A 67 5.03 3.81 15.61
N ASN A 68 5.18 3.38 14.35
CA ASN A 68 5.32 1.97 13.97
C ASN A 68 4.08 1.09 14.27
N GLU A 69 2.96 1.74 14.53
CA GLU A 69 1.61 1.18 14.67
C GLU A 69 0.89 1.15 13.32
N LEU A 70 -0.14 0.32 13.18
CA LEU A 70 -0.94 0.29 11.95
C LEU A 70 -1.69 1.62 11.79
N PHE A 71 -1.60 2.22 10.60
CA PHE A 71 -2.16 3.55 10.38
C PHE A 71 -3.68 3.55 10.57
N ASN A 72 -4.19 4.45 11.41
CA ASN A 72 -5.62 4.59 11.67
C ASN A 72 -6.17 5.88 11.02
N PRO A 73 -6.86 5.79 9.87
CA PRO A 73 -7.39 6.97 9.20
C PRO A 73 -8.55 7.66 9.92
N PHE A 74 -9.19 6.99 10.88
CA PHE A 74 -10.32 7.50 11.66
C PHE A 74 -9.89 8.17 12.97
N SER A 75 -8.66 7.92 13.43
CA SER A 75 -8.13 8.58 14.61
C SER A 75 -7.80 10.04 14.30
N LYS A 76 -8.38 10.97 15.06
CA LYS A 76 -8.09 12.41 14.93
C LYS A 76 -6.60 12.72 15.18
N LEU A 77 -5.92 11.88 15.96
CA LEU A 77 -4.54 12.08 16.37
C LEU A 77 -3.53 11.91 15.22
N ASP A 78 -3.84 11.08 14.23
CA ASP A 78 -2.97 10.85 13.05
C ASP A 78 -3.15 11.93 11.97
N ARG A 79 -4.22 12.74 12.02
CA ARG A 79 -4.49 13.79 11.01
C ARG A 79 -3.66 15.06 11.21
N GLU A 80 -3.23 15.36 12.45
CA GLU A 80 -2.56 16.63 12.76
C GLU A 80 -1.03 16.61 12.62
N LYS A 81 -0.41 15.44 12.48
CA LYS A 81 1.03 15.36 12.16
C LYS A 81 1.27 15.46 10.65
N SER A 82 0.63 16.45 10.03
CA SER A 82 0.89 16.79 8.63
C SER A 82 2.28 17.41 8.50
N TYR A 83 3.19 16.61 7.96
CA TYR A 83 4.30 17.03 7.10
C TYR A 83 5.17 18.17 7.64
N SER A 84 6.16 17.80 8.45
CA SER A 84 7.37 18.62 8.54
C SER A 84 7.97 18.67 7.14
N PHE A 85 8.04 19.86 6.53
CA PHE A 85 8.50 20.10 5.14
C PHE A 85 9.83 19.41 4.78
N LEU A 86 10.62 19.02 5.77
CA LEU A 86 11.88 18.27 5.62
C LEU A 86 11.69 16.79 5.21
N ASP A 87 10.54 16.17 5.48
CA ASP A 87 10.28 14.74 5.14
C ASP A 87 10.19 14.53 3.62
N ASN A 88 9.76 15.57 2.87
CA ASN A 88 9.63 15.53 1.41
C ASN A 88 10.97 15.47 0.65
N VAL A 89 12.10 15.81 1.30
CA VAL A 89 13.40 15.96 0.62
C VAL A 89 14.24 14.67 0.68
N VAL A 90 13.96 13.74 1.61
CA VAL A 90 14.88 12.62 1.88
C VAL A 90 14.33 11.23 1.55
N ARG A 91 13.01 10.99 1.56
CA ARG A 91 12.33 9.80 1.00
C ARG A 91 10.83 9.94 1.29
N PRO A 92 9.92 9.72 0.32
CA PRO A 92 8.50 9.75 0.61
C PRO A 92 8.18 8.64 1.62
N SER A 93 7.94 9.03 2.86
CA SER A 93 7.77 8.20 4.04
C SER A 93 6.37 7.57 4.12
N ASN A 94 5.84 7.13 2.96
CA ASN A 94 4.81 6.10 2.95
C ASN A 94 5.46 4.80 3.43
N LYS A 95 5.63 4.70 4.75
CA LYS A 95 6.15 3.52 5.42
C LYS A 95 5.06 2.46 5.28
N PHE A 96 5.24 1.59 4.31
CA PHE A 96 4.50 0.35 4.20
C PHE A 96 5.33 -0.75 4.86
N ILE A 97 4.69 -1.59 5.66
CA ILE A 97 5.30 -2.79 6.22
C ILE A 97 4.73 -4.01 5.54
N ASN A 98 5.58 -5.00 5.28
CA ASN A 98 5.12 -6.31 4.83
C ASN A 98 4.44 -7.04 6.00
N THR A 99 3.25 -7.57 5.77
CA THR A 99 2.47 -8.29 6.77
C THR A 99 1.99 -9.63 6.25
N ASN A 100 1.48 -10.45 7.16
CA ASN A 100 0.79 -11.70 6.81
C ASN A 100 -0.59 -11.42 6.21
N GLN A 101 -1.12 -12.41 5.49
CA GLN A 101 -2.47 -12.35 4.91
C GLN A 101 -3.56 -12.13 5.97
N SER A 102 -3.44 -12.78 7.14
CA SER A 102 -4.41 -12.64 8.23
C SER A 102 -4.50 -11.21 8.77
N VAL A 103 -3.33 -10.61 9.06
CA VAL A 103 -3.21 -9.21 9.51
C VAL A 103 -3.81 -8.26 8.48
N PHE A 104 -3.50 -8.49 7.19
CA PHE A 104 -4.04 -7.72 6.08
C PHE A 104 -5.57 -7.81 6.00
N ASN A 105 -6.13 -9.01 6.14
CA ASN A 105 -7.57 -9.22 6.14
C ASN A 105 -8.26 -8.54 7.33
N TYR A 106 -7.65 -8.56 8.52
CA TYR A 106 -8.18 -7.84 9.69
C TYR A 106 -8.15 -6.33 9.46
N TYR A 107 -7.08 -5.80 8.85
CA TYR A 107 -7.00 -4.39 8.50
C TYR A 107 -8.04 -3.98 7.45
N LEU A 108 -8.27 -4.78 6.42
CA LEU A 108 -9.34 -4.53 5.46
C LEU A 108 -10.72 -4.52 6.12
N LYS A 109 -11.00 -5.48 7.03
CA LYS A 109 -12.23 -5.48 7.82
C LYS A 109 -12.36 -4.23 8.67
N PHE A 110 -11.28 -3.74 9.26
CA PHE A 110 -11.24 -2.48 9.98
C PHE A 110 -11.63 -1.30 9.07
N LEU A 111 -11.08 -1.21 7.85
CA LEU A 111 -11.42 -0.14 6.91
C LEU A 111 -12.92 -0.16 6.53
N SER A 112 -13.50 -1.34 6.31
CA SER A 112 -14.92 -1.46 5.96
C SER A 112 -15.86 -1.22 7.14
N THR A 113 -15.54 -1.77 8.32
CA THR A 113 -16.44 -1.74 9.50
C THR A 113 -16.21 -0.54 10.42
N LYS A 114 -15.09 0.17 10.26
CA LYS A 114 -14.65 1.28 11.13
C LYS A 114 -14.48 0.85 12.60
N ASN A 115 -14.40 -0.45 12.88
CA ASN A 115 -14.32 -1.00 14.23
C ASN A 115 -12.86 -1.23 14.66
N ASN A 116 -12.41 -0.46 15.65
CA ASN A 116 -11.04 -0.48 16.17
C ASN A 116 -10.61 -1.85 16.74
N ALA A 117 -11.55 -2.72 17.14
CA ALA A 117 -11.21 -4.07 17.62
C ALA A 117 -10.44 -4.89 16.57
N TRP A 118 -10.75 -4.70 15.29
CA TRP A 118 -10.04 -5.37 14.20
C TRP A 118 -8.61 -4.84 14.03
N LEU A 119 -8.40 -3.55 14.25
CA LEU A 119 -7.07 -2.93 14.21
C LEU A 119 -6.19 -3.50 15.33
N VAL A 120 -6.69 -3.50 16.56
CA VAL A 120 -5.97 -4.08 17.73
C VAL A 120 -5.64 -5.56 17.51
N LYS A 121 -6.58 -6.32 16.91
CA LYS A 121 -6.33 -7.72 16.56
C LYS A 121 -5.23 -7.88 15.51
N ALA A 122 -5.24 -7.03 14.48
CA ALA A 122 -4.22 -7.01 13.45
C ALA A 122 -2.84 -6.66 14.02
N GLU A 123 -2.76 -5.68 14.92
CA GLU A 123 -1.52 -5.31 15.60
C GLU A 123 -0.97 -6.44 16.48
N ARG A 124 -1.85 -7.10 17.23
CA ARG A 124 -1.48 -8.23 18.09
C ARG A 124 -0.95 -9.42 17.30
N GLU A 125 -1.49 -9.71 16.12
CA GLU A 125 -1.01 -10.81 15.27
C GLU A 125 0.27 -10.44 14.50
N ARG A 126 0.56 -9.15 14.34
CA ARG A 126 1.78 -8.66 13.72
C ARG A 126 3.00 -8.73 14.67
N LEU A 127 2.77 -8.53 15.97
CA LEU A 127 3.77 -8.62 17.05
C LEU A 127 4.28 -10.06 17.22
#